data_AF-A0A1G6GKY5-F1
#
_entry.id   AF-A0A1G6GKY5-F1
#
_cell.length_a   1.000
_cell.length_b   1.000
_cell.length_c   1.000
_cell.angle_alpha   90.00
_cell.angle_beta   90.00
_cell.angle_gamma   90.00
#
_symmetry.space_group_name_H-M   'P 1'
#
loop_
_entity.id
_entity.type
_entity.pdbx_description
1 polymer ?
#
loop_
_entity_poly.entity_id
_entity_poly.type
_entity_poly.pdbx_seq_one_letter_code
_entity_poly.pdbx_strand_id
1 'polypeptide(L)'
;MFRAKNYLVYLILDILLCSVFAYLFVLKGFEVNLAILILCCIFGIIFMPVVIRRLPIFRKYYVIRKPNIVYAHRKLNHAEQRIAPVMCSLLTACVLGLFFYLIQYSHDFLAYCFVGGISAGFISFYYEARF
;
A
#
# COMPACT_ATOMS: atom_id res chain seq x y z
N MET A 1 3.04 -16.57 16.33
CA MET A 1 3.46 -17.36 15.14
C MET A 1 2.52 -17.21 13.94
N PHE A 2 1.18 -17.23 14.12
CA PHE A 2 0.22 -17.06 13.00
C PHE A 2 0.32 -15.71 12.24
N ARG A 3 0.64 -14.60 12.93
CA ARG A 3 0.73 -13.26 12.33
C ARG A 3 1.80 -13.12 11.24
N ALA A 4 2.98 -13.70 11.45
CA ALA A 4 4.10 -13.62 10.51
C ALA A 4 3.83 -14.44 9.24
N LYS A 5 3.20 -15.62 9.38
CA LYS A 5 2.76 -16.43 8.23
C LYS A 5 1.79 -15.66 7.33
N ASN A 6 0.84 -14.93 7.93
CA ASN A 6 -0.13 -14.18 7.15
C ASN A 6 0.49 -12.98 6.45
N TYR A 7 1.37 -12.24 7.13
CA TYR A 7 2.10 -11.13 6.52
C TYR A 7 2.93 -11.58 5.32
N LEU A 8 3.64 -12.71 5.45
CA LEU A 8 4.39 -13.33 4.35
C LEU A 8 3.49 -13.68 3.16
N VAL A 9 2.28 -14.22 3.40
CA VAL A 9 1.32 -14.50 2.32
C VAL A 9 0.91 -13.22 1.59
N TYR A 10 0.57 -12.15 2.32
CA TYR A 10 0.23 -10.86 1.69
C TYR A 10 1.41 -10.26 0.93
N LEU A 11 2.62 -10.41 1.44
CA LEU A 11 3.84 -9.91 0.79
C LEU A 11 4.19 -10.70 -0.48
N ILE A 12 4.03 -12.03 -0.47
CA ILE A 12 4.23 -12.86 -1.68
C ILE A 12 3.18 -12.52 -2.74
N LEU A 13 1.91 -12.37 -2.34
CA LEU A 13 0.84 -11.97 -3.24
C LEU A 13 1.08 -10.57 -3.82
N ASP A 14 1.60 -9.65 -3.02
CA ASP A 14 1.96 -8.32 -3.47
C ASP A 14 3.08 -8.34 -4.51
N ILE A 15 4.14 -9.12 -4.28
CA ILE A 15 5.23 -9.32 -5.24
C ILE A 15 4.71 -9.93 -6.55
N LEU A 16 3.83 -10.94 -6.47
CA LEU A 16 3.22 -11.55 -7.66
C LEU A 16 2.38 -10.53 -8.44
N LEU A 17 1.56 -9.75 -7.74
CA LEU A 17 0.71 -8.73 -8.34
C LEU A 17 1.55 -7.63 -9.02
N CYS A 18 2.58 -7.13 -8.33
CA CYS A 18 3.53 -6.17 -8.89
C CYS A 18 4.26 -6.72 -10.12
N SER A 19 4.64 -8.00 -10.09
CA SER A 19 5.29 -8.67 -11.23
C SER A 19 4.38 -8.77 -12.45
N VAL A 20 3.09 -9.09 -12.25
CA VAL A 20 2.09 -9.14 -13.34
C VAL A 20 1.93 -7.75 -13.97
N PHE A 21 1.80 -6.70 -13.16
CA PHE A 21 1.66 -5.35 -13.70
C PHE A 21 2.95 -4.85 -14.38
N ALA A 22 4.12 -5.15 -13.81
CA ALA A 22 5.40 -4.84 -14.46
C ALA A 22 5.48 -5.48 -15.86
N TYR A 23 5.09 -6.76 -15.98
CA TYR A 23 5.03 -7.46 -17.26
C TYR A 23 4.04 -6.81 -18.25
N LEU A 24 2.86 -6.40 -17.77
CA LEU A 24 1.87 -5.69 -18.60
C LEU A 24 2.37 -4.33 -19.09
N PHE A 25 3.12 -3.58 -18.27
CA PHE A 25 3.71 -2.31 -18.69
C PHE A 25 4.79 -2.51 -19.76
N VAL A 26 5.64 -3.53 -19.61
CA VAL A 26 6.64 -3.89 -20.64
C VAL A 26 5.94 -4.27 -21.96
N LEU A 27 4.86 -5.07 -21.91
CA LEU A 27 4.08 -5.42 -23.10
C LEU A 27 3.43 -4.22 -23.79
N LYS A 28 3.07 -3.18 -23.03
CA LYS A 28 2.51 -1.94 -23.58
C LYS A 28 3.57 -0.97 -24.11
N GLY A 29 4.85 -1.33 -24.08
CA GLY A 29 5.95 -0.50 -24.60
C GLY A 29 6.39 0.63 -23.66
N PHE A 30 6.04 0.56 -22.37
CA PHE A 30 6.57 1.50 -21.38
C PHE A 30 8.06 1.23 -21.15
N GLU A 31 8.88 2.29 -21.13
CA GLU A 31 10.29 2.20 -20.74
C GLU A 31 10.40 2.08 -19.21
N VAL A 32 10.25 0.86 -18.72
CA VAL A 32 10.23 0.56 -17.29
C VAL A 32 11.63 0.21 -16.80
N ASN A 33 12.18 1.06 -15.94
CA ASN A 33 13.35 0.75 -15.15
C ASN A 33 12.94 -0.13 -13.95
N LEU A 34 13.29 -1.42 -14.03
CA LEU A 34 12.98 -2.41 -13.00
C LEU A 34 13.50 -2.02 -11.61
N ALA A 35 14.65 -1.35 -11.51
CA ALA A 35 15.20 -0.93 -10.22
C ALA A 35 14.31 0.13 -9.54
N ILE A 36 13.81 1.09 -10.32
CA ILE A 36 12.92 2.16 -9.81
C ILE A 36 11.55 1.58 -9.45
N LEU A 37 11.06 0.62 -10.24
CA LEU A 37 9.82 -0.10 -9.96
C LEU A 37 9.89 -0.89 -8.66
N ILE A 38 10.99 -1.61 -8.42
CA ILE A 38 11.23 -2.33 -7.16
C ILE A 38 11.31 -1.35 -5.98
N LEU A 39 12.01 -0.21 -6.14
CA LEU A 39 12.07 0.81 -5.10
C LEU A 39 10.68 1.38 -4.75
N CYS A 40 9.83 1.61 -5.74
CA CYS A 40 8.46 2.10 -5.50
C CYS A 40 7.58 1.06 -4.82
N CYS A 41 7.75 -0.22 -5.15
CA CYS A 41 7.11 -1.31 -4.43
C CYS A 41 7.55 -1.32 -2.97
N ILE A 42 8.87 -1.37 -2.70
CA ILE A 42 9.43 -1.32 -1.33
C ILE A 42 8.95 -0.08 -0.56
N PHE A 43 8.88 1.07 -1.23
CA PHE A 43 8.34 2.28 -0.64
C PHE A 43 6.88 2.10 -0.20
N GLY A 44 6.02 1.53 -1.05
CA GLY A 44 4.64 1.20 -0.69
C GLY A 44 4.54 0.30 0.54
N ILE A 45 5.36 -0.76 0.61
CA ILE A 45 5.45 -1.68 1.76
C ILE A 45 5.80 -0.95 3.06
N ILE A 46 6.84 -0.12 3.03
CA ILE A 46 7.40 0.54 4.23
C ILE A 46 6.56 1.75 4.64
N PHE A 47 5.99 2.47 3.68
CA PHE A 47 5.20 3.66 3.91
C PHE A 47 3.88 3.34 4.61
N MET A 48 3.27 2.18 4.33
CA MET A 48 2.01 1.77 4.93
C MET A 48 1.99 1.71 6.47
N PRO A 49 2.95 1.06 7.15
CA PRO A 49 3.08 1.12 8.61
C PRO A 49 3.12 2.55 9.17
N VAL A 50 3.76 3.48 8.46
CA VAL A 50 3.87 4.88 8.85
C VAL A 50 2.52 5.57 8.72
N VAL A 51 1.86 5.43 7.56
CA VAL A 51 0.54 6.00 7.28
C VAL A 51 -0.48 5.56 8.35
N ILE A 52 -0.58 4.25 8.58
CA ILE A 52 -1.56 3.68 9.50
C ILE A 52 -1.30 4.10 10.95
N ARG A 53 -0.02 4.20 11.38
CA ARG A 53 0.32 4.56 12.77
C ARG A 53 0.29 6.05 13.05
N ARG A 54 0.72 6.87 12.10
CA ARG A 54 0.95 8.32 12.31
C ARG A 54 -0.23 9.18 11.84
N LEU A 55 -0.99 8.77 10.82
CA LEU A 55 -2.13 9.57 10.35
C LEU A 55 -3.41 9.22 11.13
N PRO A 56 -3.99 10.18 11.88
CA PRO A 56 -5.17 9.94 12.71
C PRO A 56 -6.43 9.61 11.89
N ILE A 57 -6.46 10.00 10.61
CA ILE A 57 -7.55 9.70 9.67
C ILE A 57 -7.61 8.19 9.40
N PHE A 58 -6.48 7.59 9.01
CA PHE A 58 -6.39 6.15 8.71
C PHE A 58 -6.48 5.29 9.97
N ARG A 59 -5.89 5.76 11.07
CA ARG A 59 -5.92 5.07 12.37
C ARG A 59 -7.33 4.72 12.86
N LYS A 60 -8.36 5.49 12.47
CA LYS A 60 -9.76 5.23 12.84
C LYS A 60 -10.38 4.07 12.08
N TYR A 61 -9.88 3.76 10.88
CA TYR A 61 -10.39 2.70 10.03
C TYR A 61 -9.67 1.35 10.26
N TYR A 62 -8.45 1.38 10.79
CA TYR A 62 -7.68 0.18 11.12
C TYR A 62 -7.83 -0.18 12.60
N VAL A 63 -7.98 -1.48 12.91
CA VAL A 63 -8.07 -1.97 14.28
C VAL A 63 -6.67 -1.95 14.92
N ILE A 64 -6.25 -0.79 15.43
CA ILE A 64 -5.06 -0.70 16.29
C ILE A 64 -5.47 -1.20 17.68
N ARG A 65 -5.40 -2.51 17.92
CA ARG A 65 -5.50 -3.09 19.27
C ARG A 65 -4.33 -2.56 20.11
N LYS A 66 -4.56 -1.45 20.82
CA LYS A 66 -3.71 -1.06 21.94
C LYS A 66 -3.94 -2.09 23.05
N PRO A 67 -2.90 -2.70 23.63
CA PRO A 67 -3.05 -3.81 24.57
C PRO A 67 -3.72 -3.45 25.91
N ASN A 68 -4.13 -2.19 26.14
CA ASN A 68 -4.54 -1.75 27.48
C ASN A 68 -5.64 -0.66 27.51
N ILE A 69 -6.44 -0.50 26.46
CA ILE A 69 -7.53 0.49 26.52
C ILE A 69 -8.81 -0.14 26.00
N VAL A 70 -9.76 -0.31 26.92
CA VAL A 70 -11.17 -0.64 26.68
C VAL A 70 -11.82 0.56 25.98
N TYR A 71 -11.39 0.86 24.74
CA TYR A 71 -12.19 1.70 23.87
C TYR A 71 -13.36 0.84 23.43
N ALA A 72 -14.56 1.26 23.83
CA ALA A 72 -15.82 0.78 23.28
C ALA A 72 -15.62 0.46 21.80
N HIS A 73 -15.79 -0.82 21.44
CA HIS A 73 -15.75 -1.25 20.06
C HIS A 73 -16.86 -0.51 19.32
N ARG A 74 -16.54 0.66 18.75
CA ARG A 74 -17.36 1.26 17.71
C ARG A 74 -17.45 0.15 16.67
N LYS A 75 -18.67 -0.37 16.43
CA LYS A 75 -18.94 -1.28 15.32
C LYS A 75 -18.55 -0.51 14.06
N LEU A 76 -17.30 -0.68 13.64
CA LEU A 76 -16.79 -0.09 12.42
C LEU A 76 -17.58 -0.74 11.29
N ASN A 77 -18.21 0.09 10.48
CA ASN A 77 -19.00 -0.41 9.38
C ASN A 77 -18.04 -1.11 8.41
N HIS A 78 -18.31 -2.36 8.02
CA HIS A 78 -17.39 -3.11 7.14
C HIS A 78 -17.10 -2.37 5.83
N ALA A 79 -18.04 -1.54 5.36
CA ALA A 79 -17.83 -0.67 4.21
C ALA A 79 -16.75 0.40 4.46
N GLU A 80 -16.73 1.02 5.65
CA GLU A 80 -15.75 2.04 6.02
C GLU A 80 -14.33 1.44 6.18
N GLN A 81 -14.23 0.20 6.65
CA GLN A 81 -12.94 -0.51 6.74
C GLN A 81 -12.35 -0.80 5.35
N ARG A 82 -13.19 -1.23 4.40
CA ARG A 82 -12.76 -1.58 3.03
C ARG A 82 -12.34 -0.39 2.19
N ILE A 83 -12.78 0.82 2.54
CA ILE A 83 -12.38 2.06 1.87
C ILE A 83 -10.95 2.46 2.26
N ALA A 84 -10.48 2.07 3.45
CA ALA A 84 -9.19 2.52 3.96
C ALA A 84 -7.99 2.00 3.13
N PRO A 85 -7.94 0.74 2.65
CA PRO A 85 -6.89 0.30 1.74
C PRO A 85 -6.85 1.06 0.42
N VAL A 86 -8.02 1.42 -0.12
CA VAL A 86 -8.15 2.20 -1.35
C VAL A 86 -7.62 3.62 -1.16
N MET A 87 -8.02 4.27 -0.06
CA MET A 87 -7.51 5.61 0.28
C MET A 87 -6.00 5.61 0.56
N CYS A 88 -5.50 4.55 1.20
CA CYS A 88 -4.07 4.32 1.43
C CYS A 88 -3.30 4.20 0.10
N SER A 89 -3.82 3.39 -0.83
CA SER A 89 -3.27 3.22 -2.17
C SER A 89 -3.18 4.53 -2.94
N LEU A 90 -4.28 5.29 -2.96
CA LEU A 90 -4.35 6.61 -3.59
C LEU A 90 -3.34 7.59 -2.99
N LEU A 91 -3.27 7.65 -1.65
CA LEU A 91 -2.32 8.52 -0.96
C LEU A 91 -0.88 8.18 -1.37
N THR A 92 -0.50 6.91 -1.40
CA THR A 92 0.85 6.49 -1.79
C THR A 92 1.15 6.82 -3.24
N ALA A 93 0.20 6.60 -4.15
CA ALA A 93 0.34 6.98 -5.55
C ALA A 93 0.52 8.50 -5.71
N CYS A 94 -0.24 9.32 -4.98
CA CYS A 94 -0.09 10.78 -4.99
C CYS A 94 1.27 11.23 -4.42
N VAL A 95 1.75 10.61 -3.34
CA VAL A 95 3.05 10.93 -2.74
C VAL A 95 4.18 10.60 -3.70
N LEU A 96 4.15 9.42 -4.32
CA LEU A 96 5.13 9.03 -5.34
C LEU A 96 5.05 9.95 -6.57
N GLY A 97 3.85 10.26 -7.04
CA GLY A 97 3.65 11.17 -8.17
C GLY A 97 4.21 12.57 -7.91
N LEU A 98 3.95 13.12 -6.72
CA LEU A 98 4.49 14.41 -6.30
C LEU A 98 6.01 14.36 -6.15
N PHE A 99 6.57 13.27 -5.63
CA PHE A 99 8.01 13.07 -5.55
C PHE A 99 8.66 13.05 -6.95
N PHE A 100 8.13 12.25 -7.88
CA PHE A 100 8.64 12.18 -9.26
C PHE A 100 8.49 13.52 -10.00
N TYR A 101 7.39 14.24 -9.76
CA TYR A 101 7.18 15.57 -10.31
C TYR A 101 8.23 16.58 -9.81
N LEU A 102 8.53 16.57 -8.50
CA LEU A 102 9.51 17.49 -7.91
C LEU A 102 10.94 17.24 -8.40
N ILE A 103 11.31 15.99 -8.64
CA ILE A 103 12.64 15.65 -9.19
C ILE A 103 12.69 15.75 -10.73
N GLN A 104 11.63 16.27 -11.37
CA GLN A 104 11.49 16.40 -12.82
C GLN A 104 11.79 15.10 -13.58
N TYR A 105 11.33 13.97 -13.04
CA TYR A 105 11.56 12.68 -13.66
C TYR A 105 10.78 12.59 -14.99
N SER A 106 11.51 12.53 -16.11
CA SER A 106 10.99 12.69 -17.47
C SER A 106 10.42 11.42 -18.10
N HIS A 107 10.63 10.25 -17.50
CA HIS A 107 10.09 8.97 -17.99
C HIS A 107 8.67 8.72 -17.47
N ASP A 108 8.01 7.69 -18.02
CA ASP A 108 6.65 7.26 -17.67
C ASP A 108 6.49 6.87 -16.19
N PHE A 109 6.42 7.88 -15.32
CA PHE A 109 6.36 7.70 -13.87
C PHE A 109 5.04 7.10 -13.39
N LEU A 110 4.04 7.07 -14.27
CA LEU A 110 2.73 6.50 -14.03
C LEU A 110 2.83 5.01 -13.66
N ALA A 111 3.70 4.24 -14.32
CA ALA A 111 3.90 2.84 -13.99
C ALA A 111 4.46 2.67 -12.57
N TYR A 112 5.43 3.49 -12.17
CA TYR A 112 6.04 3.43 -10.84
C TYR A 112 5.06 3.85 -9.73
N CYS A 113 4.29 4.91 -9.96
CA CYS A 113 3.26 5.36 -9.02
C CYS A 113 2.14 4.33 -8.86
N PHE A 114 1.75 3.69 -9.95
CA PHE A 114 0.73 2.65 -9.96
C PHE A 114 1.18 1.42 -9.18
N VAL A 115 2.40 0.91 -9.44
CA VAL A 115 2.95 -0.23 -8.69
C VAL A 115 3.11 0.09 -7.21
N GLY A 116 3.68 1.25 -6.88
CA GLY A 116 3.82 1.68 -5.49
C GLY A 116 2.48 1.84 -4.78
N GLY A 117 1.47 2.39 -5.45
CA GLY A 117 0.11 2.52 -4.93
C GLY A 117 -0.59 1.19 -4.73
N ILE A 118 -0.48 0.25 -5.68
CA ILE A 118 -1.04 -1.10 -5.53
C ILE A 118 -0.40 -1.81 -4.35
N SER A 119 0.93 -1.76 -4.24
CA SER A 119 1.66 -2.40 -3.15
C SER A 119 1.22 -1.89 -1.79
N ALA A 120 1.11 -0.57 -1.68
CA ALA A 120 0.55 0.11 -0.52
C ALA A 120 -0.88 -0.38 -0.19
N GLY A 121 -1.78 -0.39 -1.17
CA GLY A 121 -3.16 -0.85 -0.97
C GLY A 121 -3.25 -2.31 -0.51
N PHE A 122 -2.50 -3.19 -1.17
CA PHE A 122 -2.52 -4.62 -0.90
C PHE A 122 -2.00 -4.96 0.49
N ILE A 123 -0.92 -4.32 0.92
CA ILE A 123 -0.38 -4.47 2.28
C ILE A 123 -1.30 -3.84 3.32
N SER A 124 -2.04 -2.79 2.96
CA SER A 124 -3.01 -2.18 3.85
C SER A 124 -4.14 -3.14 4.23
N PHE A 125 -4.54 -4.08 3.35
CA PHE A 125 -5.52 -5.13 3.69
C PHE A 125 -5.05 -6.05 4.83
N TYR A 126 -3.75 -6.29 4.98
CA TYR A 126 -3.24 -7.05 6.13
C TYR A 126 -3.56 -6.35 7.47
N TYR A 127 -3.63 -5.01 7.47
CA TYR A 127 -3.96 -4.21 8.64
C TYR A 127 -5.47 -4.03 8.87
N GLU A 128 -6.31 -4.29 7.85
CA GLU A 128 -7.76 -4.06 7.90
C GLU A 128 -8.45 -4.93 8.95
N ALA A 129 -8.26 -6.26 8.94
CA ALA A 129 -8.64 -7.11 10.05
C ALA A 129 -8.15 -8.57 9.89
N ARG A 130 -7.75 -9.16 11.02
CA ARG A 130 -8.29 -10.48 11.37
C ARG A 130 -9.14 -10.33 12.61
N PHE A 131 -10.46 -10.45 12.43
CA PHE A 131 -11.30 -11.13 13.41
C PHE A 131 -11.05 -12.63 13.26
#